data_AF-A0A0K8W2S5-F1
#
_entry.id   AF-A0A0K8W2S5-F1
#
_cell.length_a   1.000
_cell.length_b   1.000
_cell.length_c   1.000
_cell.angle_alpha   90.00
_cell.angle_beta   90.00
_cell.angle_gamma   90.00
#
_symmetry.space_group_name_H-M   'P 1'
#
loop_
_entity.id
_entity.type
_entity.pdbx_description
1 polymer ?
#
loop_
_entity_poly.entity_id
_entity_poly.type
_entity_poly.pdbx_seq_one_letter_code
_entity_poly.pdbx_strand_id
1 'polypeptide(L)'
;MVAINSLIILIFSIAFEVAMACNGYKARIVKAENCGGPDAIIMLDEAFAVKLNKKCEIVPTGCVTNKAFNTAVSKFKVQKDGVVLKEGKFDLCSAAEHVSNEAKDMLKLFGAPSSCPVPAEKICANDHRVDLSKYKAMLSMAKGNIILDSDITHDTGKSCFHVELEISKS
;
A
#
# COMPACT_ATOMS: atom_id res chain seq x y z
N MET A 1 -30.40 -24.95 37.20
CA MET A 1 -29.21 -25.24 36.39
C MET A 1 -29.22 -24.35 35.15
N VAL A 2 -28.68 -23.13 35.24
CA VAL A 2 -28.45 -22.25 34.08
C VAL A 2 -27.06 -21.65 34.26
N ALA A 3 -26.04 -22.48 34.09
CA ALA A 3 -24.62 -22.09 34.19
C ALA A 3 -23.86 -22.45 32.90
N ILE A 4 -24.57 -22.64 31.79
CA ILE A 4 -23.99 -23.03 30.50
C ILE A 4 -23.92 -21.83 29.53
N ASN A 5 -24.58 -20.69 29.84
CA ASN A 5 -24.83 -19.66 28.84
C ASN A 5 -23.84 -18.48 28.84
N SER A 6 -23.09 -18.22 29.92
CA SER A 6 -22.25 -17.02 30.01
C SER A 6 -20.88 -17.16 29.31
N LEU A 7 -20.31 -18.37 29.29
CA LEU A 7 -19.00 -18.62 28.66
C LEU A 7 -19.09 -18.64 27.13
N ILE A 8 -20.20 -19.15 26.58
CA ILE A 8 -20.47 -19.18 25.13
C ILE A 8 -20.66 -17.75 24.59
N ILE A 9 -21.36 -16.88 25.33
CA ILE A 9 -21.55 -15.47 24.96
C ILE A 9 -20.20 -14.73 24.94
N LEU A 10 -19.32 -14.98 25.91
CA LEU A 10 -18.00 -14.34 25.98
C LEU A 10 -17.11 -14.74 24.80
N ILE A 11 -17.10 -16.03 24.43
CA ILE A 11 -16.34 -16.54 23.27
C ILE A 11 -16.89 -15.95 21.96
N PHE A 12 -18.20 -15.78 21.84
CA PHE A 12 -18.82 -15.14 20.67
C PHE A 12 -18.46 -13.65 20.57
N SER A 13 -18.43 -12.91 21.69
CA SER A 13 -18.05 -11.48 21.69
C SER A 13 -16.59 -11.28 21.29
N ILE A 14 -15.68 -12.16 21.72
CA ILE A 14 -14.26 -12.09 21.35
C ILE A 14 -14.07 -12.47 19.87
N ALA A 15 -14.82 -13.45 19.35
CA ALA A 15 -14.78 -13.83 17.94
C ALA A 15 -15.31 -12.74 17.00
N PHE A 16 -16.30 -11.95 17.43
CA PHE A 16 -16.82 -10.81 16.67
C PHE A 16 -15.79 -9.70 16.48
N GLU A 17 -14.90 -9.48 17.47
CA GLU A 17 -13.88 -8.42 17.36
C GLU A 17 -12.78 -8.72 16.33
N VAL A 18 -12.55 -10.00 16.03
CA VAL A 18 -11.56 -10.46 15.03
C VAL A 18 -12.15 -10.42 13.61
N ALA A 19 -13.48 -10.45 13.48
CA ALA A 19 -14.20 -10.46 12.20
C ALA A 19 -14.41 -9.08 11.56
N MET A 20 -14.00 -7.97 12.21
CA MET A 20 -14.30 -6.61 11.77
C MET A 20 -13.07 -5.78 11.36
N ALA A 21 -12.10 -6.34 10.64
CA ALA A 21 -11.30 -5.50 9.75
C ALA A 21 -12.16 -5.25 8.49
N CYS A 22 -12.48 -3.99 8.21
CA CYS A 22 -13.23 -3.52 7.04
C CYS A 22 -14.15 -4.51 6.27
N ASN A 23 -15.42 -4.66 6.65
CA ASN A 23 -16.35 -5.64 6.05
C ASN A 23 -15.86 -7.10 6.12
N GLY A 24 -15.01 -7.43 7.10
CA GLY A 24 -14.39 -8.74 7.25
C GLY A 24 -13.28 -9.00 6.23
N TYR A 25 -12.53 -7.97 5.81
CA TYR A 25 -11.34 -8.10 4.97
C TYR A 25 -10.09 -7.59 5.67
N LYS A 26 -8.97 -8.25 5.42
CA LYS A 26 -7.62 -7.85 5.83
C LYS A 26 -6.78 -7.58 4.60
N ALA A 27 -5.91 -6.58 4.67
CA ALA A 27 -4.86 -6.34 3.69
C ALA A 27 -3.50 -6.41 4.38
N ARG A 28 -2.54 -7.07 3.73
CA ARG A 28 -1.14 -7.14 4.19
C ARG A 28 -0.19 -7.12 3.00
N ILE A 29 1.01 -6.56 3.22
CA ILE A 29 2.14 -6.79 2.30
C ILE A 29 2.66 -8.20 2.57
N VAL A 30 2.70 -9.02 1.52
CA VAL A 30 3.30 -10.36 1.53
C VAL A 30 4.80 -10.23 1.28
N LYS A 31 5.18 -9.36 0.36
CA LYS A 31 6.57 -9.11 -0.02
C LYS A 31 6.74 -7.67 -0.47
N ALA A 32 7.82 -7.01 -0.06
CA ALA A 32 8.24 -5.73 -0.60
C ALA A 32 9.76 -5.77 -0.79
N GLU A 33 10.23 -5.51 -2.01
CA GLU A 33 11.63 -5.66 -2.38
C GLU A 33 12.12 -4.45 -3.19
N ASN A 34 13.29 -3.95 -2.82
CA ASN A 34 14.03 -2.94 -3.59
C ASN A 34 14.89 -3.64 -4.66
N CYS A 35 14.33 -3.91 -5.84
CA CYS A 35 15.04 -4.59 -6.93
C CYS A 35 16.06 -3.70 -7.67
N GLY A 36 16.19 -2.42 -7.27
CA GLY A 36 17.09 -1.45 -7.90
C GLY A 36 18.55 -1.55 -7.44
N GLY A 37 18.85 -2.44 -6.49
CA GLY A 37 20.18 -2.55 -5.88
C GLY A 37 20.45 -1.48 -4.81
N PRO A 38 21.65 -1.49 -4.20
CA PRO A 38 21.99 -0.62 -3.07
C PRO A 38 22.09 0.87 -3.45
N ASP A 39 22.27 1.17 -4.73
CA ASP A 39 22.40 2.54 -5.23
C ASP A 39 21.06 3.17 -5.62
N ALA A 40 19.95 2.47 -5.42
CA ALA A 40 18.62 2.97 -5.77
C ALA A 40 18.34 4.37 -5.20
N ILE A 41 17.63 5.20 -5.97
CA ILE A 41 17.30 6.57 -5.57
C ILE A 41 16.22 6.59 -4.51
N ILE A 42 15.21 5.73 -4.63
CA ILE A 42 14.13 5.53 -3.67
C ILE A 42 14.26 4.10 -3.14
N MET A 43 14.21 3.95 -1.82
CA MET A 43 14.28 2.66 -1.12
C MET A 43 13.20 2.56 -0.06
N LEU A 44 12.47 1.45 -0.05
CA LEU A 44 11.59 1.06 1.03
C LEU A 44 12.41 0.43 2.16
N ASP A 45 12.08 0.76 3.41
CA ASP A 45 12.64 0.09 4.59
C ASP A 45 12.25 -1.39 4.59
N GLU A 46 13.09 -2.27 5.13
CA GLU A 46 12.81 -3.73 5.17
C GLU A 46 11.58 -4.04 6.02
N ALA A 47 11.31 -3.20 7.01
CA ALA A 47 10.13 -3.27 7.87
C ALA A 47 8.89 -2.58 7.26
N PHE A 48 8.93 -2.14 6.00
CA PHE A 48 7.79 -1.50 5.36
C PHE A 48 6.63 -2.50 5.26
N ALA A 49 5.50 -2.14 5.88
CA ALA A 49 4.32 -2.97 5.91
C ALA A 49 3.07 -2.10 5.80
N VAL A 50 1.98 -2.72 5.39
CA VAL A 50 0.67 -2.08 5.30
C VAL A 50 -0.36 -2.95 6.00
N LYS A 51 -1.23 -2.34 6.78
CA LYS A 51 -2.35 -3.01 7.48
C LYS A 51 -3.65 -2.27 7.26
N LEU A 52 -4.74 -3.02 7.08
CA LEU A 52 -6.09 -2.47 7.08
C LEU A 52 -6.64 -2.49 8.51
N ASN A 53 -7.01 -1.33 9.05
CA ASN A 53 -7.54 -1.25 10.41
C ASN A 53 -9.08 -1.42 10.47
N LYS A 54 -9.62 -1.44 11.70
CA LYS A 54 -11.08 -1.58 11.93
C LYS A 54 -11.91 -0.42 11.36
N LYS A 55 -11.30 0.75 11.14
CA LYS A 55 -11.93 1.93 10.52
C LYS A 55 -11.92 1.87 8.99
N CYS A 56 -11.42 0.79 8.37
CA CYS A 56 -11.16 0.70 6.93
C CYS A 56 -10.07 1.63 6.42
N GLU A 57 -9.17 2.05 7.30
CA GLU A 57 -8.05 2.88 6.92
C GLU A 57 -6.86 1.98 6.60
N ILE A 58 -6.20 2.25 5.48
CA ILE A 58 -4.88 1.68 5.23
C ILE A 58 -3.87 2.44 6.11
N VAL A 59 -3.15 1.68 6.93
CA VAL A 59 -2.11 2.18 7.83
C VAL A 59 -0.76 1.62 7.35
N PRO A 60 0.09 2.44 6.72
CA PRO A 60 1.46 2.06 6.44
C PRO A 60 2.30 2.10 7.72
N THR A 61 3.35 1.30 7.77
CA THR A 61 4.40 1.32 8.78
C THR A 61 5.75 1.18 8.10
N GLY A 62 6.80 1.74 8.67
CA GLY A 62 8.15 1.78 8.07
C GLY A 62 8.45 3.13 7.42
N CYS A 63 9.54 3.20 6.66
CA CYS A 63 9.99 4.44 6.04
C CYS A 63 10.37 4.23 4.57
N VAL A 64 10.35 5.33 3.82
CA VAL A 64 10.87 5.44 2.46
C VAL A 64 12.05 6.40 2.51
N THR A 65 13.19 6.01 1.95
CA THR A 65 14.38 6.85 1.87
C THR A 65 14.59 7.27 0.43
N ASN A 66 14.73 8.57 0.21
CA ASN A 66 14.97 9.19 -1.08
C ASN A 66 16.36 9.82 -1.08
N LYS A 67 17.12 9.60 -2.15
CA LYS A 67 18.21 10.50 -2.57
C LYS A 67 17.60 11.68 -3.33
N ALA A 68 18.35 12.76 -3.49
CA ALA A 68 17.85 13.92 -4.24
C ALA A 68 17.65 13.59 -5.73
N PHE A 69 16.53 14.03 -6.30
CA PHE A 69 16.23 13.94 -7.73
C PHE A 69 15.28 15.07 -8.18
N ASN A 70 15.36 15.42 -9.45
CA ASN A 70 14.51 16.47 -10.05
C ASN A 70 13.40 15.88 -10.93
N THR A 71 13.61 14.68 -11.47
CA THR A 71 12.64 14.00 -12.32
C THR A 71 12.48 12.55 -11.89
N ALA A 72 11.28 11.99 -12.09
CA ALA A 72 11.01 10.61 -11.78
C ALA A 72 9.93 10.08 -12.71
N VAL A 73 10.26 9.07 -13.51
CA VAL A 73 9.35 8.46 -14.46
C VAL A 73 9.23 6.98 -14.16
N SER A 74 8.05 6.56 -13.72
CA SER A 74 7.73 5.17 -13.37
C SER A 74 7.13 4.44 -14.56
N LYS A 75 7.68 3.27 -14.88
CA LYS A 75 7.00 2.22 -15.63
C LYS A 75 6.46 1.22 -14.63
N PHE A 76 5.16 0.96 -14.67
CA PHE A 76 4.51 0.11 -13.70
C PHE A 76 3.72 -1.01 -14.39
N LYS A 77 3.59 -2.12 -13.67
CA LYS A 77 2.77 -3.25 -14.03
C LYS A 77 2.03 -3.73 -12.79
N VAL A 78 0.70 -3.72 -12.87
CA VAL A 78 -0.19 -4.25 -11.83
C VAL A 78 -0.76 -5.56 -12.31
N GLN A 79 -0.55 -6.61 -11.52
CA GLN A 79 -1.06 -7.93 -11.75
C GLN A 79 -1.98 -8.32 -10.59
N LYS A 80 -3.02 -9.08 -10.88
CA LYS A 80 -3.89 -9.68 -9.86
C LYS A 80 -4.11 -11.14 -10.19
N ASP A 81 -3.81 -12.01 -9.23
CA ASP A 81 -3.97 -13.46 -9.36
C ASP A 81 -3.30 -14.00 -10.66
N GLY A 82 -2.14 -13.43 -11.02
CA GLY A 82 -1.38 -13.75 -12.24
C GLY A 82 -1.86 -13.08 -13.52
N VAL A 83 -2.97 -12.34 -13.49
CA VAL A 83 -3.50 -11.61 -14.65
C VAL A 83 -3.03 -10.16 -14.62
N VAL A 84 -2.44 -9.67 -15.71
CA VAL A 84 -2.06 -8.26 -15.84
C VAL A 84 -3.32 -7.42 -15.96
N LEU A 85 -3.59 -6.60 -14.93
CA LEU A 85 -4.75 -5.71 -14.93
C LEU A 85 -4.45 -4.39 -15.64
N LYS A 86 -3.25 -3.88 -15.45
CA LYS A 86 -2.83 -2.60 -16.04
C LYS A 86 -1.31 -2.53 -16.10
N GLU A 87 -0.80 -1.98 -17.19
CA GLU A 87 0.58 -1.56 -17.32
C GLU A 87 0.63 -0.18 -17.95
N GLY A 88 1.72 0.54 -17.70
CA GLY A 88 1.87 1.87 -18.26
C GLY A 88 3.12 2.57 -17.79
N LYS A 89 3.19 3.84 -18.17
CA LYS A 89 4.26 4.75 -17.81
C LYS A 89 3.64 6.06 -17.35
N PHE A 90 4.11 6.59 -16.23
CA PHE A 90 3.68 7.90 -15.74
C PHE A 90 4.85 8.66 -15.13
N ASP A 91 4.78 9.98 -15.25
CA ASP A 91 5.71 10.88 -14.60
C ASP A 91 5.23 11.09 -13.17
N LEU A 92 6.04 10.72 -12.17
CA LEU A 92 5.73 10.89 -10.75
C LEU A 92 5.73 12.37 -10.34
N CYS A 93 6.56 13.19 -10.98
CA CYS A 93 6.64 14.63 -10.73
C CYS A 93 5.44 15.38 -11.30
N SER A 94 4.87 14.89 -12.42
CA SER A 94 3.66 15.45 -13.04
C SER A 94 2.38 14.66 -12.72
N ALA A 95 2.47 13.59 -11.93
CA ALA A 95 1.34 12.71 -11.61
C ALA A 95 0.22 13.47 -10.89
N ALA A 96 0.57 14.46 -10.06
CA ALA A 96 -0.37 15.27 -9.31
C ALA A 96 -1.37 16.05 -10.22
N GLU A 97 -1.07 16.24 -11.50
CA GLU A 97 -1.95 16.93 -12.44
C GLU A 97 -2.81 15.97 -13.27
N HIS A 98 -2.34 14.73 -13.50
CA HIS A 98 -2.93 13.81 -14.48
C HIS A 98 -3.54 12.53 -13.91
N VAL A 99 -3.41 12.27 -12.61
CA VAL A 99 -4.02 11.10 -11.97
C VAL A 99 -5.26 11.46 -11.16
N SER A 100 -6.19 10.51 -11.00
CA SER A 100 -7.38 10.72 -10.17
C SER A 100 -6.99 10.99 -8.71
N ASN A 101 -7.87 11.66 -7.95
CA ASN A 101 -7.59 11.96 -6.53
C ASN A 101 -7.30 10.68 -5.72
N GLU A 102 -7.96 9.58 -6.06
CA GLU A 102 -7.72 8.25 -5.48
C GLU A 102 -6.29 7.75 -5.73
N ALA A 103 -5.82 7.91 -6.97
CA ALA A 103 -4.47 7.52 -7.32
C ALA A 103 -3.45 8.42 -6.62
N LYS A 104 -3.75 9.72 -6.43
CA LYS A 104 -2.91 10.63 -5.63
C LYS A 104 -2.83 10.18 -4.17
N ASP A 105 -3.96 9.80 -3.57
CA ASP A 105 -3.99 9.34 -2.18
C ASP A 105 -3.21 8.04 -1.99
N MET A 106 -3.29 7.11 -2.95
CA MET A 106 -2.46 5.90 -2.94
C MET A 106 -0.99 6.20 -3.17
N LEU A 107 -0.64 7.01 -4.15
CA LEU A 107 0.73 7.42 -4.40
C LEU A 107 1.34 8.07 -3.15
N LYS A 108 0.62 8.98 -2.49
CA LYS A 108 1.04 9.60 -1.22
C LYS A 108 1.23 8.58 -0.11
N LEU A 109 0.31 7.62 0.03
CA LEU A 109 0.41 6.57 1.05
C LEU A 109 1.69 5.74 0.93
N PHE A 110 2.09 5.46 -0.31
CA PHE A 110 3.30 4.70 -0.62
C PHE A 110 4.55 5.60 -0.74
N GLY A 111 4.47 6.86 -0.33
CA GLY A 111 5.62 7.77 -0.24
C GLY A 111 6.03 8.39 -1.58
N ALA A 112 5.17 8.37 -2.60
CA ALA A 112 5.43 9.10 -3.83
C ALA A 112 5.48 10.61 -3.53
N PRO A 113 6.43 11.34 -4.15
CA PRO A 113 6.55 12.78 -3.93
C PRO A 113 5.33 13.52 -4.47
N SER A 114 4.90 14.57 -3.77
CA SER A 114 3.78 15.42 -4.22
C SER A 114 4.17 16.40 -5.33
N SER A 115 5.46 16.69 -5.43
CA SER A 115 6.05 17.62 -6.39
C SER A 115 7.56 17.38 -6.46
N CYS A 116 8.17 17.72 -7.59
CA CYS A 116 9.61 17.76 -7.74
C CYS A 116 10.09 19.22 -7.82
N PRO A 117 11.35 19.52 -7.45
CA PRO A 117 12.42 18.61 -7.07
C PRO A 117 12.27 18.03 -5.65
N VAL A 118 12.76 16.81 -5.45
CA VAL A 118 12.68 16.07 -4.18
C VAL A 118 14.05 16.08 -3.51
N PRO A 119 14.16 16.53 -2.25
CA PRO A 119 15.41 16.52 -1.52
C PRO A 119 15.79 15.10 -1.07
N ALA A 120 17.04 14.91 -0.66
CA ALA A 120 17.43 13.69 0.02
C ALA A 120 16.80 13.66 1.42
N GLU A 121 15.89 12.72 1.67
CA GLU A 121 15.14 12.64 2.91
C GLU A 121 14.68 11.21 3.22
N LYS A 122 14.38 10.96 4.50
CA LYS A 122 13.74 9.73 4.96
C LYS A 122 12.34 10.06 5.44
N ILE A 123 11.34 9.65 4.67
CA ILE A 123 9.91 9.84 4.96
C ILE A 123 9.41 8.58 5.65
N CYS A 124 9.16 8.68 6.95
CA CYS A 124 8.52 7.59 7.66
C CYS A 124 6.99 7.68 7.53
N ALA A 125 6.33 6.53 7.69
CA ALA A 125 4.88 6.47 7.78
C ALA A 125 4.41 7.43 8.88
N ASN A 126 3.87 8.57 8.45
CA ASN A 126 3.21 9.54 9.32
C ASN A 126 1.72 9.12 9.44
N ASP A 127 0.94 9.78 10.29
CA ASP A 127 -0.50 9.50 10.51
C ASP A 127 -1.40 9.62 9.25
N HIS A 128 -0.83 9.76 8.05
CA HIS A 128 -1.55 9.71 6.79
C HIS A 128 -2.13 8.32 6.57
N ARG A 129 -3.45 8.27 6.73
CA ARG A 129 -4.28 7.09 6.57
C ARG A 129 -5.19 7.31 5.37
N VAL A 130 -5.30 6.31 4.51
CA VAL A 130 -6.26 6.36 3.41
C VAL A 130 -7.52 5.62 3.82
N ASP A 131 -8.62 6.35 3.91
CA ASP A 131 -9.94 5.79 4.21
C ASP A 131 -10.51 5.07 2.98
N LEU A 132 -10.64 3.74 3.09
CA LEU A 132 -11.27 2.89 2.07
C LEU A 132 -12.78 2.68 2.34
N SER A 133 -13.39 3.43 3.26
CA SER A 133 -14.81 3.28 3.58
C SER A 133 -15.71 3.41 2.36
N LYS A 134 -15.38 4.29 1.40
CA LYS A 134 -16.10 4.42 0.13
C LYS A 134 -15.99 3.17 -0.78
N TYR A 135 -14.96 2.35 -0.58
CA TYR A 135 -14.70 1.12 -1.34
C TYR A 135 -15.05 -0.17 -0.59
N LYS A 136 -15.62 -0.07 0.62
CA LYS A 136 -16.06 -1.22 1.44
C LYS A 136 -16.83 -2.28 0.66
N ALA A 137 -17.73 -1.86 -0.23
CA ALA A 137 -18.55 -2.75 -1.05
C ALA A 137 -17.77 -3.40 -2.20
N MET A 138 -16.65 -2.81 -2.61
CA MET A 138 -15.79 -3.27 -3.70
C MET A 138 -14.59 -4.10 -3.21
N LEU A 139 -14.34 -4.21 -1.90
CA LEU A 139 -13.24 -5.01 -1.34
C LEU A 139 -13.33 -6.49 -1.71
N SER A 140 -14.55 -7.01 -1.93
CA SER A 140 -14.77 -8.35 -2.48
C SER A 140 -14.15 -8.53 -3.86
N MET A 141 -14.17 -7.49 -4.70
CA MET A 141 -13.53 -7.47 -6.02
C MET A 141 -12.01 -7.32 -5.92
N ALA A 142 -11.50 -6.71 -4.85
CA ALA A 142 -10.08 -6.54 -4.61
C ALA A 142 -9.42 -7.79 -3.96
N LYS A 143 -10.21 -8.72 -3.41
CA LYS A 143 -9.74 -9.99 -2.85
C LYS A 143 -8.84 -10.74 -3.85
N GLY A 144 -7.69 -11.19 -3.38
CA GLY A 144 -6.69 -11.91 -4.17
C GLY A 144 -5.27 -11.42 -3.87
N ASN A 145 -4.32 -11.93 -4.66
CA ASN A 145 -2.92 -11.52 -4.64
C ASN A 145 -2.70 -10.45 -5.71
N ILE A 146 -2.25 -9.28 -5.30
CA ILE A 146 -1.98 -8.14 -6.15
C ILE A 146 -0.46 -7.91 -6.16
N ILE A 147 0.13 -7.87 -7.35
CA ILE A 147 1.56 -7.64 -7.53
C ILE A 147 1.72 -6.30 -8.25
N LEU A 148 2.55 -5.44 -7.70
CA LEU A 148 2.98 -4.17 -8.29
C LEU A 148 4.47 -4.24 -8.56
N ASP A 149 4.82 -4.28 -9.84
CA ASP A 149 6.18 -4.07 -10.32
C ASP A 149 6.32 -2.61 -10.78
N SER A 150 7.35 -1.91 -10.35
CA SER A 150 7.61 -0.54 -10.77
C SER A 150 9.10 -0.28 -10.96
N ASP A 151 9.48 0.07 -12.19
CA ASP A 151 10.80 0.59 -12.55
C ASP A 151 10.75 2.11 -12.67
N ILE A 152 11.53 2.81 -11.86
CA ILE A 152 11.56 4.28 -11.85
C ILE A 152 12.90 4.77 -12.37
N THR A 153 12.84 5.63 -13.39
CA THR A 153 14.02 6.33 -13.91
C THR A 153 14.03 7.74 -13.35
N HIS A 154 15.14 8.11 -12.71
CA HIS A 154 15.41 9.45 -12.21
C HIS A 154 16.50 10.11 -13.06
N ASP A 155 16.66 11.43 -12.94
CA ASP A 155 17.81 12.15 -13.52
C ASP A 155 19.14 11.79 -12.83
N THR A 156 19.08 11.35 -11.57
CA THR A 156 20.24 11.01 -10.74
C THR A 156 20.51 9.50 -10.63
N GLY A 157 19.65 8.65 -11.22
CA GLY A 157 19.80 7.19 -11.13
C GLY A 157 18.51 6.42 -11.44
N LYS A 158 18.37 5.24 -10.83
CA LYS A 158 17.20 4.36 -11.02
C LYS A 158 16.71 3.82 -9.68
N SER A 159 15.44 3.45 -9.62
CA SER A 159 14.84 2.71 -8.50
C SER A 159 13.97 1.61 -9.07
N CYS A 160 13.78 0.53 -8.31
CA CYS A 160 12.89 -0.57 -8.72
C CYS A 160 12.21 -1.14 -7.47
N PHE A 161 10.91 -1.39 -7.60
CA PHE A 161 10.09 -2.00 -6.56
C PHE A 161 9.36 -3.22 -7.09
N HIS A 162 9.34 -4.26 -6.26
CA HIS A 162 8.46 -5.40 -6.41
C HIS A 162 7.67 -5.54 -5.11
N VAL A 163 6.37 -5.29 -5.17
CA VAL A 163 5.48 -5.31 -4.01
C VAL A 163 4.34 -6.28 -4.25
N GLU A 164 4.20 -7.26 -3.37
CA GLU A 164 3.09 -8.19 -3.32
C GLU A 164 2.18 -7.84 -2.14
N LEU A 165 0.91 -7.59 -2.44
CA LEU A 165 -0.15 -7.31 -1.49
C LEU A 165 -1.20 -8.41 -1.56
N GLU A 166 -1.62 -8.92 -0.40
CA GLU A 166 -2.73 -9.86 -0.32
C GLU A 166 -3.93 -9.18 0.35
N ILE A 167 -5.09 -9.29 -0.31
CA ILE A 167 -6.39 -8.94 0.28
C ILE A 167 -7.17 -10.23 0.49
N SER A 168 -7.46 -10.56 1.74
CA SER A 168 -8.13 -11.79 2.15
C SER A 168 -9.31 -11.51 3.07
N LYS A 169 -10.21 -12.50 3.20
CA LYS A 169 -11.30 -12.42 4.18
C LYS A 169 -10.73 -12.72 5.58
N SER A 170 -11.08 -11.86 6.53
CA SER A 170 -10.61 -11.78 7.91
C SER A 170 -11.08 -12.95 8.78
#